data_AF-A0A1M7N966-F1
#
_entry.id   AF-A0A1M7N966-F1
#
_cell.length_a   1.000
_cell.length_b   1.000
_cell.length_c   1.000
_cell.angle_alpha   90.00
_cell.angle_beta   90.00
_cell.angle_gamma   90.00
#
_symmetry.space_group_name_H-M   'P 1'
#
loop_
_entity.id
_entity.type
_entity.pdbx_description
1 polymer ?
#
loop_
_entity_poly.entity_id
_entity_poly.type
_entity_poly.pdbx_seq_one_letter_code
_entity_poly.pdbx_strand_id
1 'polypeptide(L)'
;MGFIPIFISLGGFVFLFIILVHYNLSQKKKTIQAGLAEIFQVLDQLSHNEQKVEGESDLDWAEERFAAIRQSPQAANSSDTIALAGRKIRQMKQLRREHNQLLKSKPYSFAARLTGHRLI
;
A
#
# COMPACT_ATOMS: atom_id res chain seq x y z
N MET A 1 0.20 47.89 10.22
CA MET A 1 0.22 46.85 11.27
C MET A 1 -0.80 45.73 11.01
N GLY A 2 -0.84 45.14 9.80
CA GLY A 2 -1.81 44.08 9.43
C GLY A 2 -1.19 42.89 8.70
N PHE A 3 0.15 42.84 8.58
CA PHE A 3 0.86 41.83 7.79
C PHE A 3 1.18 40.57 8.61
N ILE A 4 1.49 40.72 9.91
CA ILE A 4 1.86 39.63 10.83
C ILE A 4 0.77 38.53 10.96
N PRO A 5 -0.53 38.85 11.07
CA PRO A 5 -1.59 37.83 11.18
C PRO A 5 -1.69 36.91 9.95
N ILE A 6 -1.30 37.40 8.76
CA ILE A 6 -1.37 36.66 7.51
C ILE A 6 -0.29 35.57 7.46
N PHE A 7 0.92 35.85 7.96
CA PHE A 7 1.98 34.82 8.02
C PHE A 7 1.66 33.74 9.03
N ILE A 8 1.01 34.09 10.15
CA ILE A 8 0.63 33.13 11.18
C ILE A 8 -0.45 32.18 10.65
N SER A 9 -1.49 32.70 9.98
CA SER A 9 -2.55 31.87 9.40
C SER A 9 -2.03 31.01 8.25
N LEU A 10 -1.19 31.56 7.37
CA LEU A 10 -0.57 30.82 6.28
C LEU A 10 0.37 29.73 6.80
N GLY A 11 1.21 30.03 7.79
CA GLY A 11 2.10 29.06 8.43
C GLY A 11 1.32 27.93 9.10
N GLY A 12 0.25 28.25 9.81
CA GLY A 12 -0.66 27.27 10.41
C GLY A 12 -1.32 26.37 9.37
N PHE A 13 -1.74 26.92 8.22
CA PHE A 13 -2.29 26.15 7.11
C PHE A 13 -1.26 25.18 6.52
N VAL A 14 -0.03 25.64 6.25
CA VAL A 14 1.04 24.78 5.73
C VAL A 14 1.38 23.66 6.72
N PHE A 15 1.42 23.97 8.01
CA PHE A 15 1.67 22.99 9.06
C PHE A 15 0.57 21.92 9.13
N LEU A 16 -0.70 22.34 9.15
CA LEU A 16 -1.85 21.42 9.11
C LEU A 16 -1.85 20.56 7.85
N PHE A 17 -1.51 21.15 6.70
CA PHE A 17 -1.38 20.42 5.45
C PHE A 17 -0.32 19.31 5.55
N ILE A 18 0.86 19.60 6.10
CA ILE A 18 1.93 18.61 6.29
C ILE A 18 1.48 17.46 7.19
N ILE A 19 0.84 17.77 8.32
CA ILE A 19 0.31 16.74 9.25
C ILE A 19 -0.71 15.85 8.55
N LEU A 20 -1.65 16.47 7.81
CA LEU A 20 -2.68 15.74 7.10
C LEU A 20 -2.09 14.78 6.06
N VAL A 21 -1.11 15.24 5.29
CA VAL A 21 -0.40 14.40 4.32
C VAL A 21 0.35 13.27 5.01
N HIS A 22 1.06 13.56 6.10
CA HIS A 22 1.78 12.54 6.88
C HIS A 22 0.83 11.45 7.37
N TYR A 23 -0.28 11.85 7.98
CA TYR A 23 -1.30 10.95 8.50
C TYR A 23 -1.91 10.09 7.38
N ASN A 24 -2.29 10.71 6.25
CA ASN A 24 -2.89 10.00 5.13
C ASN A 24 -1.93 8.97 4.51
N LEU A 25 -0.67 9.36 4.28
CA LEU A 25 0.35 8.46 3.73
C LEU A 25 0.68 7.31 4.69
N SER A 26 0.79 7.61 5.99
CA SER A 26 1.03 6.60 7.03
C SER A 26 -0.13 5.60 7.12
N GLN A 27 -1.37 6.09 7.08
CA GLN A 27 -2.56 5.23 7.09
C GLN A 27 -2.62 4.36 5.84
N LYS A 28 -2.39 4.91 4.64
CA LYS A 28 -2.34 4.12 3.39
C LYS A 28 -1.26 3.04 3.44
N LYS A 29 -0.06 3.36 3.96
CA LYS A 29 1.00 2.37 4.14
C LYS A 29 0.57 1.22 5.06
N LYS A 30 -0.07 1.53 6.19
CA LYS A 30 -0.61 0.52 7.11
C LYS A 30 -1.68 -0.34 6.44
N THR A 31 -2.57 0.25 5.64
CA THR A 31 -3.59 -0.50 4.89
C THR A 31 -2.95 -1.46 3.88
N ILE A 32 -1.90 -1.02 3.18
CA ILE A 32 -1.14 -1.90 2.26
C ILE A 32 -0.51 -3.07 3.03
N GLN A 33 0.14 -2.81 4.16
CA GLN A 33 0.77 -3.85 4.98
C GLN A 33 -0.24 -4.84 5.57
N ALA A 34 -1.37 -4.36 6.10
CA ALA A 34 -2.44 -5.22 6.60
C ALA A 34 -3.05 -6.06 5.47
N GLY A 35 -3.26 -5.44 4.31
CA GLY A 35 -3.76 -6.10 3.12
C GLY A 35 -2.85 -7.21 2.59
N LEU A 36 -1.54 -6.98 2.61
CA LEU A 36 -0.53 -7.99 2.29
C LEU A 36 -0.58 -9.16 3.27
N ALA A 37 -0.70 -8.90 4.58
CA ALA A 37 -0.85 -9.94 5.58
C ALA A 37 -2.11 -10.80 5.35
N GLU A 38 -3.23 -10.19 4.99
CA GLU A 38 -4.45 -10.93 4.63
C GLU A 38 -4.27 -11.76 3.35
N ILE A 39 -3.58 -11.24 2.34
CA ILE A 39 -3.26 -11.99 1.12
C ILE A 39 -2.38 -13.19 1.48
N PHE A 40 -1.35 -13.00 2.32
CA PHE A 40 -0.49 -14.10 2.76
C PHE A 40 -1.27 -15.18 3.52
N GLN A 41 -2.18 -14.80 4.42
CA GLN A 41 -3.03 -15.79 5.10
C GLN A 41 -3.89 -16.60 4.13
N VAL A 42 -4.50 -15.94 3.12
CA VAL A 42 -5.30 -16.64 2.10
C VAL A 42 -4.42 -17.55 1.24
N LEU A 43 -3.23 -17.10 0.87
CA LEU A 43 -2.27 -17.89 0.09
C LEU A 43 -1.73 -19.09 0.86
N ASP A 44 -1.44 -18.95 2.16
CA ASP A 44 -0.93 -20.01 3.03
C ASP A 44 -2.01 -21.09 3.30
N GLN A 45 -3.29 -20.69 3.35
CA GLN A 45 -4.42 -21.62 3.35
C GLN A 45 -4.54 -22.42 2.05
N LEU A 46 -4.22 -21.79 0.91
CA LEU A 46 -4.29 -22.41 -0.43
C LEU A 46 -3.05 -23.24 -0.78
N SER A 47 -1.92 -22.93 -0.18
CA SER A 47 -0.63 -23.54 -0.49
C SER A 47 0.01 -23.93 0.82
N HIS A 48 -0.17 -25.18 1.22
CA HIS A 48 0.55 -25.73 2.37
C HIS A 48 2.05 -25.53 2.18
N ASN A 49 2.61 -24.60 2.96
CA ASN A 49 3.99 -24.58 3.40
C ASN A 49 5.03 -24.23 2.33
N GLU A 50 5.18 -22.95 1.99
CA GLU A 50 6.49 -22.42 1.55
C GLU A 50 6.75 -21.02 2.11
N GLN A 51 7.94 -20.87 2.69
CA GLN A 51 8.37 -19.70 3.44
C GLN A 51 8.74 -18.55 2.49
N LYS A 52 8.32 -17.33 2.86
CA LYS A 52 8.62 -16.08 2.17
C LYS A 52 10.14 -15.92 2.00
N VAL A 53 10.59 -15.65 0.78
CA VAL A 53 11.99 -15.31 0.48
C VAL A 53 12.23 -13.86 0.88
N GLU A 54 13.19 -13.61 1.79
CA GLU A 54 13.53 -12.26 2.25
C GLU A 54 14.15 -11.43 1.11
N GLY A 55 13.58 -10.26 0.83
CA GLY A 55 14.15 -9.25 -0.07
C GLY A 55 13.35 -8.95 -1.33
N GLU A 56 12.36 -9.78 -1.67
CA GLU A 56 11.43 -9.51 -2.76
C GLU A 56 10.27 -8.63 -2.28
N SER A 57 9.80 -7.72 -3.13
CA SER A 57 8.66 -6.86 -2.81
C SER A 57 7.45 -7.76 -2.50
N ASP A 58 6.94 -7.67 -1.26
CA ASP A 58 5.90 -8.54 -0.69
C ASP A 58 4.71 -8.82 -1.62
N LEU A 59 4.39 -7.85 -2.48
CA LEU A 59 3.29 -7.95 -3.43
C LEU A 59 3.64 -8.74 -4.69
N ASP A 60 4.87 -8.63 -5.17
CA ASP A 60 5.34 -9.30 -6.38
C ASP A 60 5.50 -10.82 -6.10
N TRP A 61 6.04 -11.18 -4.93
CA TRP A 61 6.03 -12.56 -4.44
C TRP A 61 4.62 -13.15 -4.29
N ALA A 62 3.66 -12.36 -3.79
CA ALA A 62 2.27 -12.80 -3.67
C ALA A 62 1.60 -13.04 -5.04
N GLU A 63 1.96 -12.25 -6.06
CA GLU A 63 1.45 -12.39 -7.42
C GLU A 63 2.00 -13.66 -8.08
N GLU A 64 3.30 -13.94 -7.94
CA GLU A 64 3.93 -15.16 -8.43
C GLU A 64 3.33 -16.41 -7.76
N ARG A 65 3.13 -16.37 -6.43
CA ARG A 65 2.55 -17.50 -5.71
C ARG A 65 1.08 -17.73 -6.10
N PHE A 66 0.32 -16.66 -6.27
CA PHE A 66 -1.04 -16.76 -6.80
C PHE A 66 -1.08 -17.36 -8.21
N ALA A 67 -0.14 -16.98 -9.08
CA ALA A 67 -0.01 -17.55 -10.42
C ALA A 67 0.31 -19.05 -10.38
N ALA A 68 1.20 -19.48 -9.48
CA ALA A 68 1.53 -20.89 -9.27
C ALA A 68 0.34 -21.71 -8.74
N ILE A 69 -0.40 -21.19 -7.76
CA ILE A 69 -1.61 -21.85 -7.21
C ILE A 69 -2.69 -21.98 -8.29
N ARG A 70 -2.85 -20.97 -9.14
CA ARG A 70 -3.84 -20.98 -10.24
C ARG A 70 -3.54 -22.02 -11.31
N GLN A 71 -2.27 -22.36 -11.52
CA GLN A 71 -1.83 -23.40 -12.45
C GLN A 71 -1.88 -24.81 -11.84
N SER A 72 -2.02 -24.93 -10.51
CA SER A 72 -2.14 -26.20 -9.81
C SER A 72 -3.55 -26.81 -9.95
N PRO A 73 -3.68 -28.14 -10.08
CA PRO A 73 -4.98 -28.83 -10.16
C PRO A 73 -5.89 -28.62 -8.93
N GLN A 74 -5.35 -28.16 -7.79
CA GLN A 74 -6.15 -27.74 -6.62
C GLN A 74 -7.01 -26.50 -6.87
N ALA A 75 -6.74 -25.73 -7.92
CA ALA A 75 -7.52 -24.54 -8.25
C ALA A 75 -9.00 -24.83 -8.57
N ALA A 76 -9.31 -26.04 -9.02
CA ALA A 76 -10.67 -26.45 -9.37
C ALA A 76 -11.60 -26.56 -8.15
N ASN A 77 -11.07 -26.89 -6.97
CA ASN A 77 -11.86 -27.10 -5.76
C ASN A 77 -12.09 -25.82 -4.93
N SER A 78 -11.37 -24.74 -5.24
CA SER A 78 -11.36 -23.51 -4.43
C SER A 78 -11.50 -22.24 -5.27
N SER A 79 -12.22 -22.34 -6.40
CA SER A 79 -12.43 -21.27 -7.40
C SER A 79 -12.83 -19.92 -6.78
N ASP A 80 -13.75 -19.92 -5.81
CA ASP A 80 -14.22 -18.68 -5.17
C ASP A 80 -13.13 -17.98 -4.34
N THR A 81 -12.34 -18.75 -3.58
CA THR A 81 -11.22 -18.21 -2.80
C THR A 81 -10.10 -17.66 -3.69
N ILE A 82 -9.88 -18.30 -4.84
CA ILE A 82 -8.90 -17.85 -5.85
C ILE A 82 -9.39 -16.55 -6.51
N ALA A 83 -10.68 -16.45 -6.82
CA ALA A 83 -11.26 -15.21 -7.35
C ALA A 83 -11.15 -14.06 -6.33
N LEU A 84 -11.39 -14.32 -5.04
CA LEU A 84 -11.23 -13.34 -3.97
C LEU A 84 -9.77 -12.92 -3.78
N ALA A 85 -8.83 -13.86 -3.75
CA ALA A 85 -7.41 -13.57 -3.66
C ALA A 85 -6.92 -12.71 -4.85
N GLY A 86 -7.32 -13.05 -6.08
CA GLY A 86 -7.00 -12.28 -7.27
C GLY A 86 -7.56 -10.85 -7.25
N ARG A 87 -8.79 -10.66 -6.74
CA ARG A 87 -9.36 -9.32 -6.53
C ARG A 87 -8.57 -8.52 -5.50
N LYS A 88 -8.21 -9.12 -4.36
CA LYS A 88 -7.42 -8.47 -3.31
C LYS A 88 -6.03 -8.07 -3.82
N ILE A 89 -5.33 -8.94 -4.54
CA ILE A 89 -4.02 -8.63 -5.14
C ILE A 89 -4.14 -7.43 -6.10
N ARG A 90 -5.16 -7.42 -6.97
CA ARG A 90 -5.40 -6.31 -7.88
C ARG A 90 -5.68 -4.99 -7.15
N GLN A 91 -6.49 -5.03 -6.08
CA GLN A 91 -6.76 -3.87 -5.23
C GLN A 91 -5.49 -3.35 -4.56
N MET A 92 -4.64 -4.23 -4.03
CA MET A 92 -3.38 -3.84 -3.40
C MET A 92 -2.39 -3.22 -4.41
N LYS A 93 -2.33 -3.76 -5.63
CA LYS A 93 -1.52 -3.20 -6.72
C LYS A 93 -1.98 -1.80 -7.11
N GLN A 94 -3.30 -1.58 -7.17
CA GLN A 94 -3.86 -0.25 -7.39
C GLN A 94 -3.50 0.70 -6.23
N LEU A 95 -3.65 0.26 -4.98
CA LEU A 95 -3.35 1.07 -3.81
C LEU A 95 -1.86 1.45 -3.73
N ARG A 96 -0.95 0.53 -4.07
CA ARG A 96 0.49 0.79 -4.21
C ARG A 96 0.77 1.86 -5.28
N ARG A 97 0.15 1.76 -6.45
CA ARG A 97 0.28 2.75 -7.52
C ARG A 97 -0.21 4.13 -7.10
N GLU A 98 -1.39 4.20 -6.48
CA GLU A 98 -1.95 5.46 -5.96
C GLU A 98 -1.03 6.08 -4.90
N HIS A 99 -0.51 5.28 -3.96
CA HIS A 99 0.44 5.75 -2.95
C HIS A 99 1.70 6.33 -3.59
N ASN A 100 2.30 5.61 -4.54
CA ASN A 100 3.49 6.06 -5.26
C ASN A 100 3.23 7.30 -6.12
N GLN A 101 2.02 7.44 -6.68
CA GLN A 101 1.62 8.63 -7.42
C GLN A 101 1.46 9.85 -6.51
N LEU A 102 0.89 9.68 -5.32
CA LEU A 102 0.80 10.74 -4.30
C LEU A 102 2.19 11.20 -3.83
N LEU A 103 3.15 10.29 -3.71
CA LEU A 103 4.53 10.63 -3.38
C LEU A 103 5.25 11.42 -4.48
N LYS A 104 4.82 11.28 -5.73
CA LYS A 104 5.40 11.99 -6.89
C LYS A 104 4.71 13.32 -7.18
N SER A 105 3.42 13.48 -6.85
CA SER A 105 2.67 14.69 -7.14
C SER A 105 3.04 15.84 -6.19
N LYS A 106 3.11 17.08 -6.69
CA LYS A 106 3.18 18.27 -5.83
C LYS A 106 1.74 18.68 -5.44
N PRO A 107 1.49 19.23 -4.23
CA PRO A 107 2.44 19.57 -3.17
C PRO A 107 2.79 18.40 -2.22
N TYR A 108 2.19 17.21 -2.40
CA TYR A 108 2.36 16.04 -1.53
C TYR A 108 3.81 15.56 -1.42
N SER A 109 4.57 15.56 -2.52
CA SER A 109 5.98 15.20 -2.58
C SER A 109 6.87 16.04 -1.65
N PHE A 110 6.51 17.31 -1.42
CA PHE A 110 7.22 18.17 -0.48
C PHE A 110 6.98 17.71 0.97
N ALA A 111 5.71 17.54 1.36
CA ALA A 111 5.35 17.07 2.69
C ALA A 111 5.87 15.63 2.96
N ALA A 112 5.85 14.77 1.95
CA ALA A 112 6.37 13.41 2.03
C ALA A 112 7.89 13.37 2.26
N ARG A 113 8.66 14.21 1.55
CA ARG A 113 10.11 14.34 1.76
C ARG A 113 10.44 14.86 3.15
N LEU A 114 9.69 15.86 3.62
CA LEU A 114 9.87 16.43 4.96
C LEU A 114 9.61 15.40 6.07
N THR A 115 8.68 14.47 5.83
CA THR A 115 8.23 13.47 6.81
C THR A 115 8.85 12.09 6.63
N GLY A 116 9.82 11.94 5.71
CA GLY A 116 10.59 10.72 5.52
C GLY A 116 9.88 9.57 4.79
N HIS A 117 8.76 9.84 4.10
CA HIS A 117 8.06 8.80 3.31
C HIS A 117 8.85 8.44 2.05
N ARG A 118 8.91 7.14 1.74
CA ARG A 118 9.60 6.57 0.57
C ARG A 118 8.64 5.76 -0.29
N LEU A 119 8.98 5.60 -1.57
CA LEU A 119 8.25 4.75 -2.50
C LEU A 119 8.26 3.30 -2.02
N ILE A 120 7.13 2.61 -2.24
CA ILE A 120 6.91 1.21 -1.86
C ILE A 120 6.78 0.37 -3.12
#